data_AF-A0A7X8ZKX1-F1
#
_entry.id   AF-A0A7X8ZKX1-F1
#
_cell.length_a   1.000
_cell.length_b   1.000
_cell.length_c   1.000
_cell.angle_alpha   90.00
_cell.angle_beta   90.00
_cell.angle_gamma   90.00
#
_symmetry.space_group_name_H-M   'P 1'
#
loop_
_entity.id
_entity.type
_entity.pdbx_description
1 polymer ?
#
loop_
_entity_poly.entity_id
_entity_poly.type
_entity_poly.pdbx_seq_one_letter_code
_entity_poly.pdbx_strand_id
1 'polypeptide(L)'
;LNALNAIEFSTLPLVQAAACLRSLGLLRLLRRVPLRQRRLAVQTMPLPGKRLLPSLHQRPAQDFPQHDPGNPYSVFLLQTLRLDCGLPALPVSLSAYRLPGGLYSNFRPATAYSANATAAALWVLPAEQRGETAPALQARQRPDGSFAAAEEVPQGDLLSTATASFALRRCALPLKYRLADFLRGCFRDDALFAATPSSPVGDLEYTTYGLLAMGGMP
;
A
#
# COMPACT_ATOMS: atom_id res chain seq x y z
N LEU A 1 -10.50 -23.00 1.28
CA LEU A 1 -9.29 -23.59 0.66
C LEU A 1 -9.62 -24.12 -0.71
N ASN A 2 -10.67 -24.93 -0.89
CA ASN A 2 -11.03 -25.48 -2.21
C ASN A 2 -11.23 -24.39 -3.28
N ALA A 3 -11.96 -23.30 -2.97
CA ALA A 3 -12.14 -22.19 -3.92
C ALA A 3 -10.84 -21.43 -4.25
N LEU A 4 -9.97 -21.15 -3.25
CA LEU A 4 -8.70 -20.45 -3.49
C LEU A 4 -7.64 -21.34 -4.15
N ASN A 5 -7.68 -22.65 -3.91
CA ASN A 5 -6.80 -23.61 -4.56
C ASN A 5 -7.20 -23.87 -6.02
N ALA A 6 -8.45 -23.58 -6.39
CA ALA A 6 -8.94 -23.65 -7.76
C ALA A 6 -8.60 -22.41 -8.59
N ILE A 7 -8.04 -21.35 -7.97
CA ILE A 7 -7.59 -20.17 -8.69
C ILE A 7 -6.31 -20.52 -9.46
N GLU A 8 -6.35 -20.31 -10.77
CA GLU A 8 -5.17 -20.45 -11.62
C GLU A 8 -4.21 -19.28 -11.38
N PHE A 9 -3.24 -19.48 -10.49
CA PHE A 9 -2.36 -18.40 -10.03
C PHE A 9 -1.60 -17.69 -11.15
N SER A 10 -1.23 -18.43 -12.21
CA SER A 10 -0.50 -17.92 -13.38
C SER A 10 -1.24 -16.82 -14.13
N THR A 11 -2.57 -16.77 -14.07
CA THR A 11 -3.40 -15.83 -14.84
C THR A 11 -3.77 -14.57 -14.06
N LEU A 12 -3.52 -14.53 -12.75
CA LEU A 12 -3.85 -13.37 -11.92
C LEU A 12 -2.88 -12.21 -12.21
N PRO A 13 -3.33 -10.95 -12.37
CA PRO A 13 -2.42 -9.80 -12.35
C PRO A 13 -1.76 -9.63 -10.98
N LEU A 14 -0.71 -8.79 -10.88
CA LEU A 14 0.14 -8.71 -9.69
C LEU A 14 -0.64 -8.39 -8.40
N VAL A 15 -1.60 -7.46 -8.47
CA VAL A 15 -2.41 -7.05 -7.30
C VAL A 15 -3.20 -8.25 -6.77
N GLN A 16 -3.90 -8.96 -7.65
CA GLN A 16 -4.71 -10.14 -7.30
C GLN A 16 -3.83 -11.31 -6.86
N ALA A 17 -2.67 -11.49 -7.49
CA ALA A 17 -1.72 -12.53 -7.11
C ALA A 17 -1.16 -12.30 -5.70
N ALA A 18 -0.78 -11.06 -5.38
CA ALA A 18 -0.32 -10.69 -4.04
C ALA A 18 -1.43 -10.87 -2.99
N ALA A 19 -2.66 -10.44 -3.30
CA ALA A 19 -3.82 -10.62 -2.43
C ALA A 19 -4.15 -12.10 -2.19
N CYS A 20 -4.09 -12.93 -3.23
CA CYS A 20 -4.32 -14.37 -3.15
C CYS A 20 -3.29 -15.05 -2.23
N LEU A 21 -2.00 -14.75 -2.38
CA LEU A 21 -0.95 -15.32 -1.54
C LEU A 21 -1.09 -14.94 -0.07
N ARG A 22 -1.39 -13.67 0.22
CA ARG A 22 -1.64 -13.18 1.58
C ARG A 22 -2.87 -13.84 2.19
N SER A 23 -3.95 -13.96 1.43
CA SER A 23 -5.19 -14.62 1.87
C SER A 23 -4.97 -16.10 2.20
N LEU A 24 -4.23 -16.82 1.35
CA LEU A 24 -3.83 -18.21 1.61
C LEU A 24 -2.98 -18.32 2.87
N GLY A 25 -2.06 -17.37 3.07
CA GLY A 25 -1.25 -17.25 4.27
C GLY A 25 -2.07 -17.08 5.54
N LEU A 26 -2.94 -16.07 5.54
CA LEU A 26 -3.84 -15.78 6.64
C LEU A 26 -4.74 -16.98 6.96
N LEU A 27 -5.34 -17.62 5.96
CA LEU A 27 -6.18 -18.80 6.18
C LEU A 27 -5.41 -19.98 6.80
N ARG A 28 -4.16 -20.20 6.40
CA ARG A 28 -3.31 -21.21 7.04
C ARG A 28 -3.05 -20.88 8.50
N LEU A 29 -2.74 -19.62 8.78
CA LEU A 29 -2.54 -19.13 10.14
C LEU A 29 -3.79 -19.29 10.99
N LEU A 30 -4.96 -18.89 10.47
CA LEU A 30 -6.24 -19.03 11.17
C LEU A 30 -6.60 -20.50 11.45
N ARG A 31 -6.31 -21.42 10.52
CA ARG A 31 -6.69 -22.83 10.65
C ARG A 31 -5.71 -23.68 11.46
N ARG A 32 -4.41 -23.39 11.38
CA ARG A 32 -3.35 -24.28 11.90
C ARG A 32 -2.69 -23.74 13.16
N VAL A 33 -2.84 -22.44 13.44
CA VAL A 33 -2.15 -21.80 14.56
C VAL A 33 -3.18 -21.39 15.61
N PRO A 34 -3.08 -21.90 16.85
CA PRO A 34 -3.90 -21.44 17.97
C PRO A 34 -3.79 -19.94 18.16
N LEU A 35 -4.88 -19.27 18.54
CA LEU A 35 -4.96 -17.81 18.70
C LEU A 35 -3.77 -17.22 19.45
N ARG A 36 -3.36 -17.84 20.57
CA ARG A 36 -2.25 -17.39 21.42
C ARG A 36 -0.88 -17.40 20.72
N GLN A 37 -0.72 -18.24 19.70
CA GLN A 37 0.55 -18.41 18.96
C GLN A 37 0.56 -17.67 17.62
N ARG A 38 -0.59 -17.12 17.18
CA ARG A 38 -0.72 -16.44 15.88
C ARG A 38 0.23 -15.27 15.73
N ARG A 39 0.46 -14.48 16.79
CA ARG A 39 1.40 -13.34 16.75
C ARG A 39 2.82 -13.76 16.38
N LEU A 40 3.33 -14.81 17.03
CA LEU A 40 4.67 -15.36 16.73
C LEU A 40 4.70 -16.03 15.35
N ALA A 41 3.61 -16.70 14.96
CA ALA A 41 3.51 -17.33 13.66
C ALA A 41 3.47 -16.32 12.50
N VAL A 42 2.83 -15.16 12.64
CA VAL A 42 2.89 -14.08 11.63
C VAL A 42 4.34 -13.66 11.35
N GLN A 43 5.20 -13.68 12.39
CA GLN A 43 6.59 -13.26 12.27
C GLN A 43 7.52 -14.33 11.69
N THR A 44 7.15 -15.60 11.80
CA THR A 44 8.06 -16.73 11.53
C THR A 44 7.58 -17.68 10.45
N MET A 45 6.30 -17.66 10.08
CA MET A 45 5.72 -18.62 9.14
C MET A 45 6.00 -18.20 7.70
N PRO A 46 6.85 -18.93 6.95
CA PRO A 46 7.03 -18.64 5.54
C PRO A 46 5.74 -18.95 4.80
N LEU A 47 5.19 -17.93 4.13
CA LEU A 47 4.07 -18.15 3.22
C LEU A 47 4.47 -19.12 2.09
N PRO A 48 3.53 -19.92 1.55
CA PRO A 48 3.77 -20.77 0.39
C PRO A 48 4.28 -20.00 -0.85
N GLY A 49 4.15 -18.67 -0.84
CA GLY A 49 4.55 -17.77 -1.92
C GLY A 49 6.04 -17.85 -2.28
N LYS A 50 6.93 -18.39 -1.44
CA LYS A 50 8.36 -18.55 -1.79
C LYS A 50 8.58 -19.21 -3.16
N ARG A 51 7.81 -20.25 -3.48
CA ARG A 51 7.94 -20.97 -4.77
C ARG A 51 7.32 -20.21 -5.95
N LEU A 52 6.33 -19.35 -5.68
CA LEU A 52 5.57 -18.63 -6.70
C LEU A 52 6.15 -17.25 -7.00
N LEU A 53 6.93 -16.66 -6.08
CA LEU A 53 7.57 -15.36 -6.24
C LEU A 53 8.44 -15.23 -7.52
N PRO A 54 9.30 -16.20 -7.88
CA PRO A 54 10.07 -16.12 -9.13
C PRO A 54 9.18 -15.96 -10.36
N SER A 55 8.03 -16.63 -10.39
CA SER A 55 7.08 -16.55 -11.51
C SER A 55 6.46 -15.16 -11.65
N LEU A 56 6.31 -14.41 -10.55
CA LEU A 56 5.79 -13.04 -10.59
C LEU A 56 6.78 -12.07 -11.25
N HIS A 57 8.08 -12.27 -11.07
CA HIS A 57 9.11 -11.42 -11.67
C HIS A 57 9.25 -11.62 -13.19
N GLN A 58 8.74 -12.73 -13.73
CA GLN A 58 8.85 -13.09 -15.15
C GLN A 58 7.59 -12.73 -15.96
N ARG A 59 6.63 -12.02 -15.35
CA ARG A 59 5.36 -11.68 -15.98
C ARG A 59 5.47 -10.55 -17.01
N PRO A 60 4.58 -10.53 -18.01
CA PRO A 60 4.49 -9.41 -18.94
C PRO A 60 4.11 -8.12 -18.20
N ALA A 61 4.56 -6.99 -18.74
CA ALA A 61 4.38 -5.68 -18.12
C ALA A 61 2.90 -5.34 -17.86
N GLN A 62 1.97 -5.81 -18.71
CA GLN A 62 0.53 -5.62 -18.56
C GLN A 62 -0.06 -6.15 -17.24
N ASP A 63 0.60 -7.11 -16.59
CA ASP A 63 0.13 -7.68 -15.32
C ASP A 63 0.48 -6.79 -14.12
N PHE A 64 1.26 -5.74 -14.33
CA PHE A 64 1.71 -4.81 -13.31
C PHE A 64 0.88 -3.52 -13.29
N PRO A 65 0.72 -2.88 -12.11
CA PRO A 65 0.23 -1.52 -12.03
C PRO A 65 0.88 -0.60 -13.07
N GLN A 66 0.05 0.20 -13.76
CA GLN A 66 0.46 1.11 -14.83
C GLN A 66 1.20 0.43 -15.99
N HIS A 67 1.04 -0.88 -16.12
CA HIS A 67 1.79 -1.73 -17.04
C HIS A 67 3.31 -1.59 -16.90
N ASP A 68 3.80 -1.37 -15.68
CA ASP A 68 5.23 -1.15 -15.43
C ASP A 68 5.72 -1.92 -14.18
N PRO A 69 6.61 -2.91 -14.33
CA PRO A 69 7.18 -3.63 -13.19
C PRO A 69 8.06 -2.76 -12.31
N GLY A 70 8.59 -1.65 -12.85
CA GLY A 70 9.42 -0.70 -12.12
C GLY A 70 8.64 0.38 -11.37
N ASN A 71 7.32 0.52 -11.59
CA ASN A 71 6.50 1.53 -10.93
C ASN A 71 6.62 1.39 -9.39
N PRO A 72 6.63 2.50 -8.62
CA PRO A 72 6.78 2.44 -7.16
C PRO A 72 5.80 1.48 -6.45
N TYR A 73 4.54 1.42 -6.89
CA TYR A 73 3.54 0.52 -6.33
C TYR A 73 3.80 -0.95 -6.70
N SER A 74 4.18 -1.23 -7.95
CA SER A 74 4.63 -2.57 -8.39
C SER A 74 5.79 -3.09 -7.52
N VAL A 75 6.80 -2.25 -7.32
CA VAL A 75 7.96 -2.56 -6.48
C VAL A 75 7.55 -2.78 -5.03
N PHE A 76 6.66 -1.93 -4.49
CA PHE A 76 6.12 -2.10 -3.15
C PHE A 76 5.40 -3.44 -2.97
N LEU A 77 4.53 -3.84 -3.90
CA LEU A 77 3.81 -5.11 -3.83
C LEU A 77 4.76 -6.30 -3.82
N LEU A 78 5.75 -6.31 -4.72
CA LEU A 78 6.74 -7.37 -4.78
C LEU A 78 7.63 -7.41 -3.53
N GLN A 79 8.14 -6.26 -3.09
CA GLN A 79 9.04 -6.18 -1.94
C GLN A 79 8.34 -6.64 -0.65
N THR A 80 7.11 -6.16 -0.40
CA THR A 80 6.34 -6.57 0.77
C THR A 80 5.98 -8.05 0.72
N LEU A 81 5.63 -8.59 -0.44
CA LEU A 81 5.35 -10.02 -0.58
C LEU A 81 6.59 -10.88 -0.33
N ARG A 82 7.79 -10.42 -0.72
CA ARG A 82 9.05 -11.09 -0.38
C ARG A 82 9.26 -11.13 1.13
N LEU A 83 9.04 -10.01 1.81
CA LEU A 83 9.12 -9.93 3.27
C LEU A 83 8.08 -10.82 3.95
N ASP A 84 6.84 -10.86 3.46
CA ASP A 84 5.79 -11.77 3.93
C ASP A 84 6.21 -13.25 3.76
N CYS A 85 7.01 -13.54 2.74
CA CYS A 85 7.59 -14.87 2.52
C CYS A 85 8.87 -15.11 3.33
N GLY A 86 9.34 -14.19 4.18
CA GLY A 86 10.59 -14.33 4.93
C GLY A 86 11.83 -14.35 4.02
N LEU A 87 11.79 -13.62 2.91
CA LEU A 87 12.92 -13.41 2.01
C LEU A 87 13.47 -12.00 2.17
N PRO A 88 14.77 -11.78 1.90
CA PRO A 88 15.35 -10.44 1.98
C PRO A 88 14.76 -9.50 0.93
N ALA A 89 14.68 -8.24 1.32
CA ALA A 89 14.48 -7.09 0.46
C ALA A 89 15.50 -7.09 -0.69
N LEU A 90 15.04 -6.77 -1.91
CA LEU A 90 15.94 -6.53 -3.04
C LEU A 90 16.39 -5.06 -3.08
N PRO A 91 17.55 -4.76 -3.69
CA PRO A 91 17.90 -3.39 -4.05
C PRO A 91 16.81 -2.76 -4.92
N VAL A 92 16.45 -1.52 -4.61
CA VAL A 92 15.41 -0.76 -5.32
C VAL A 92 16.01 0.51 -5.87
N SER A 93 15.69 0.84 -7.12
CA SER A 93 15.96 2.14 -7.73
C SER A 93 14.66 2.70 -8.30
N LEU A 94 14.30 3.91 -7.86
CA LEU A 94 13.11 4.64 -8.32
C LEU A 94 13.47 5.99 -8.96
N SER A 95 14.72 6.18 -9.40
CA SER A 95 15.20 7.47 -9.94
C SER A 95 14.38 7.96 -11.13
N ALA A 96 13.93 7.06 -12.00
CA ALA A 96 13.10 7.39 -13.17
C ALA A 96 11.69 7.93 -12.83
N TYR A 97 11.25 7.75 -11.59
CA TYR A 97 9.94 8.17 -11.08
C TYR A 97 10.04 9.38 -10.14
N ARG A 98 11.26 9.81 -9.80
CA ARG A 98 11.51 10.89 -8.85
C ARG A 98 11.34 12.25 -9.52
N LEU A 99 10.54 13.11 -8.91
CA LEU A 99 10.34 14.50 -9.32
C LEU A 99 11.36 15.42 -8.63
N PRO A 100 11.60 16.63 -9.18
CA PRO A 100 12.19 17.72 -8.42
C PRO A 100 11.42 17.94 -7.10
N GLY A 101 12.12 18.11 -5.98
CA GLY A 101 11.52 18.22 -4.64
C GLY A 101 11.25 16.87 -3.96
N GLY A 102 11.72 15.75 -4.53
CA GLY A 102 11.82 14.47 -3.83
C GLY A 102 10.55 13.63 -3.78
N LEU A 103 9.44 14.09 -4.35
CA LEU A 103 8.21 13.32 -4.53
C LEU A 103 8.32 12.32 -5.70
N TYR A 104 7.36 11.40 -5.80
CA TYR A 104 7.35 10.35 -6.84
C TYR A 104 6.09 10.38 -7.68
N SER A 105 6.25 9.96 -8.94
CA SER A 105 5.17 9.77 -9.92
C SER A 105 4.83 8.28 -10.09
N ASN A 106 3.62 8.00 -10.56
CA ASN A 106 3.25 6.67 -11.04
C ASN A 106 3.85 6.34 -12.42
N PHE A 107 4.30 7.35 -13.16
CA PHE A 107 4.77 7.17 -14.53
C PHE A 107 6.24 7.55 -14.66
N ARG A 108 6.90 6.94 -15.65
CA ARG A 108 8.21 7.37 -16.16
C ARG A 108 8.06 7.82 -17.63
N PRO A 109 8.72 8.92 -18.05
CA PRO A 109 9.40 9.87 -17.19
C PRO A 109 8.43 10.53 -16.20
N ALA A 110 8.94 10.89 -15.02
CA ALA A 110 8.11 11.50 -13.97
C ALA A 110 7.64 12.90 -14.39
N THR A 111 6.31 13.08 -14.46
CA THR A 111 5.71 14.36 -14.89
C THR A 111 4.85 15.00 -13.81
N ALA A 112 4.19 14.20 -12.98
CA ALA A 112 3.29 14.67 -11.93
C ALA A 112 3.39 13.83 -10.66
N TYR A 113 3.21 14.49 -9.52
CA TYR A 113 3.20 13.86 -8.20
C TYR A 113 2.05 12.86 -8.10
N SER A 114 2.29 11.76 -7.40
CA SER A 114 1.21 10.93 -6.89
C SER A 114 1.43 10.49 -5.45
N ALA A 115 0.39 10.63 -4.63
CA ALA A 115 0.43 10.29 -3.21
C ALA A 115 0.76 8.81 -2.98
N ASN A 116 0.11 7.91 -3.72
CA ASN A 116 0.34 6.47 -3.59
C ASN A 116 1.76 6.06 -4.03
N ALA A 117 2.28 6.63 -5.12
CA ALA A 117 3.64 6.38 -5.61
C ALA A 117 4.68 6.86 -4.60
N THR A 118 4.47 8.05 -4.03
CA THR A 118 5.34 8.63 -3.00
C THR A 118 5.31 7.81 -1.71
N ALA A 119 4.12 7.41 -1.25
CA ALA A 119 3.98 6.55 -0.09
C ALA A 119 4.64 5.17 -0.31
N ALA A 120 4.47 4.58 -1.50
CA ALA A 120 5.13 3.33 -1.89
C ALA A 120 6.66 3.47 -1.90
N ALA A 121 7.19 4.58 -2.43
CA ALA A 121 8.62 4.89 -2.42
C ALA A 121 9.18 4.97 -1.00
N LEU A 122 8.50 5.68 -0.07
CA LEU A 122 8.89 5.74 1.34
C LEU A 122 8.90 4.38 2.04
N TRP A 123 8.13 3.41 1.53
CA TRP A 123 8.13 2.05 2.06
C TRP A 123 9.35 1.24 1.63
N VAL A 124 9.71 1.33 0.35
CA VAL A 124 10.70 0.44 -0.28
C VAL A 124 12.12 1.01 -0.28
N LEU A 125 12.27 2.33 -0.25
CA LEU A 125 13.58 2.97 -0.28
C LEU A 125 14.31 2.78 1.06
N PRO A 126 15.64 2.68 1.06
CA PRO A 126 16.45 2.76 2.28
C PRO A 126 16.25 4.09 3.03
N ALA A 127 16.48 4.12 4.35
CA ALA A 127 16.19 5.27 5.19
C ALA A 127 16.94 6.54 4.74
N GLU A 128 18.20 6.38 4.31
CA GLU A 128 19.07 7.43 3.80
C GLU A 128 18.52 8.10 2.52
N GLN A 129 17.63 7.44 1.78
CA GLN A 129 17.01 7.98 0.56
C GLN A 129 15.63 8.62 0.81
N ARG A 130 15.08 8.53 2.04
CA ARG A 130 13.75 9.06 2.39
C ARG A 130 13.76 10.50 2.89
N GLY A 131 14.94 11.04 3.20
CA GLY A 131 15.11 12.27 3.99
C GLY A 131 14.39 13.50 3.44
N GLU A 132 14.40 13.69 2.12
CA GLU A 132 13.66 14.78 1.46
C GLU A 132 12.18 14.42 1.20
N THR A 133 11.92 13.16 0.84
CA THR A 133 10.61 12.69 0.41
C THR A 133 9.56 12.73 1.53
N ALA A 134 9.92 12.36 2.77
CA ALA A 134 8.95 12.34 3.87
C ALA A 134 8.46 13.76 4.25
N PRO A 135 9.34 14.76 4.46
CA PRO A 135 8.91 16.15 4.64
C PRO A 135 8.14 16.70 3.44
N ALA A 136 8.56 16.39 2.20
CA ALA A 136 7.85 16.83 1.00
C ALA A 136 6.41 16.28 0.96
N LEU A 137 6.23 14.99 1.30
CA LEU A 137 4.90 14.38 1.42
C LEU A 137 4.10 15.03 2.55
N GLN A 138 4.68 15.21 3.73
CA GLN A 138 4.01 15.86 4.87
C GLN A 138 3.48 17.26 4.49
N ALA A 139 4.25 18.02 3.70
CA ALA A 139 3.87 19.33 3.22
C ALA A 139 2.67 19.31 2.25
N ARG A 140 2.30 18.15 1.69
CA ARG A 140 1.08 17.97 0.87
C ARG A 140 -0.18 17.76 1.71
N GLN A 141 -0.06 17.59 3.03
CA GLN A 141 -1.23 17.43 3.88
C GLN A 141 -2.05 18.72 3.93
N ARG A 142 -3.36 18.59 3.76
CA ARG A 142 -4.30 19.70 3.73
C ARG A 142 -4.83 20.04 5.13
N PRO A 143 -5.31 21.27 5.35
CA PRO A 143 -5.83 21.70 6.66
C PRO A 143 -6.98 20.84 7.20
N ASP A 144 -7.78 20.22 6.32
CA ASP A 144 -8.85 19.28 6.69
C ASP A 144 -8.33 17.90 7.16
N GLY A 145 -7.00 17.70 7.13
CA GLY A 145 -6.34 16.45 7.50
C GLY A 145 -6.04 15.53 6.32
N SER A 146 -6.65 15.78 5.16
CA SER A 146 -6.60 14.87 4.01
C SER A 146 -5.30 14.99 3.19
N PHE A 147 -5.09 14.00 2.33
CA PHE A 147 -4.15 14.05 1.21
C PHE A 147 -4.91 13.82 -0.09
N ALA A 148 -4.57 14.57 -1.13
CA ALA A 148 -5.09 14.34 -2.48
C ALA A 148 -4.17 13.42 -3.28
N ALA A 149 -4.76 12.64 -4.20
CA ALA A 149 -4.04 11.70 -5.05
C ALA A 149 -2.94 12.35 -5.91
N ALA A 150 -3.17 13.58 -6.36
CA ALA A 150 -2.24 14.40 -7.13
C ALA A 150 -2.48 15.89 -6.82
N GLU A 151 -1.61 16.78 -7.33
CA GLU A 151 -1.62 18.21 -7.00
C GLU A 151 -2.88 18.91 -7.56
N GLU A 152 -3.28 18.54 -8.78
CA GLU A 152 -4.43 19.07 -9.50
C GLU A 152 -5.78 18.58 -8.98
N VAL A 153 -5.79 17.54 -8.13
CA VAL A 153 -7.03 16.97 -7.59
C VAL A 153 -7.56 17.88 -6.48
N PRO A 154 -8.77 18.45 -6.60
CA PRO A 154 -9.23 19.51 -5.71
C PRO A 154 -9.59 19.04 -4.30
N GLN A 155 -9.85 17.75 -4.09
CA GLN A 155 -10.25 17.19 -2.80
C GLN A 155 -9.34 16.03 -2.41
N GLY A 156 -9.15 15.84 -1.10
CA GLY A 156 -8.48 14.64 -0.60
C GLY A 156 -9.37 13.42 -0.66
N ASP A 157 -8.75 12.25 -0.72
CA ASP A 157 -9.42 10.96 -0.72
C ASP A 157 -8.83 10.03 0.35
N LEU A 158 -9.59 9.00 0.72
CA LEU A 158 -9.26 8.14 1.85
C LEU A 158 -8.08 7.21 1.56
N LEU A 159 -7.89 6.76 0.33
CA LEU A 159 -6.74 5.94 -0.08
C LEU A 159 -5.45 6.74 0.08
N SER A 160 -5.39 7.93 -0.52
CA SER A 160 -4.25 8.84 -0.48
C SER A 160 -3.95 9.24 0.96
N THR A 161 -4.98 9.55 1.74
CA THR A 161 -4.84 9.93 3.16
C THR A 161 -4.30 8.79 4.01
N ALA A 162 -4.84 7.58 3.85
CA ALA A 162 -4.43 6.41 4.61
C ALA A 162 -2.98 6.01 4.28
N THR A 163 -2.64 5.93 3.00
CA THR A 163 -1.30 5.50 2.54
C THR A 163 -0.23 6.53 2.88
N ALA A 164 -0.49 7.83 2.68
CA ALA A 164 0.45 8.89 3.05
C ALA A 164 0.68 8.94 4.57
N SER A 165 -0.38 8.92 5.37
CA SER A 165 -0.26 8.95 6.83
C SER A 165 0.47 7.74 7.39
N PHE A 166 0.24 6.56 6.81
CA PHE A 166 0.96 5.34 7.18
C PHE A 166 2.46 5.42 6.82
N ALA A 167 2.80 5.92 5.63
CA ALA A 167 4.19 6.11 5.21
C ALA A 167 4.93 7.13 6.10
N LEU A 168 4.27 8.24 6.47
CA LEU A 168 4.84 9.26 7.37
C LEU A 168 5.10 8.70 8.77
N ARG A 169 4.15 7.94 9.34
CA ARG A 169 4.32 7.27 10.64
C ARG A 169 5.50 6.30 10.64
N ARG A 170 5.68 5.53 9.56
CA ARG A 170 6.85 4.65 9.37
C ARG A 170 8.17 5.42 9.35
N CYS A 171 8.15 6.66 8.86
CA CYS A 171 9.31 7.55 8.86
C CYS A 171 9.48 8.33 10.18
N ALA A 172 8.70 7.99 11.21
CA ALA A 172 8.65 8.71 12.49
C ALA A 172 8.37 10.22 12.34
N LEU A 173 7.69 10.61 11.25
CA LEU A 173 7.33 12.00 10.99
C LEU A 173 5.84 12.21 11.36
N PRO A 174 5.51 13.14 12.28
CA PRO A 174 4.13 13.36 12.68
C PRO A 174 3.31 13.94 11.54
N LEU A 175 1.98 13.86 11.63
CA LEU A 175 1.10 14.57 10.71
C LEU A 175 1.05 16.06 11.08
N LYS A 176 0.90 16.93 10.07
CA LYS A 176 0.72 18.37 10.26
C LYS A 176 -0.68 18.68 10.81
N TYR A 177 -1.68 17.95 10.34
CA TYR A 177 -3.08 18.09 10.73
C TYR A 177 -3.65 16.74 11.18
N ARG A 178 -4.63 16.77 12.08
CA ARG A 178 -5.30 15.55 12.58
C ARG A 178 -6.22 15.00 11.49
N LEU A 179 -6.32 13.69 11.40
CA LEU A 179 -7.19 13.02 10.41
C LEU A 179 -8.67 12.95 10.83
N ALA A 180 -8.99 13.27 12.08
CA ALA A 180 -10.26 12.90 12.70
C ALA A 180 -11.48 13.46 11.96
N ASP A 181 -11.44 14.72 11.53
CA ASP A 181 -12.59 15.36 10.88
C ASP A 181 -12.81 14.82 9.47
N PHE A 182 -11.73 14.65 8.69
CA PHE A 182 -11.80 13.97 7.40
C PHE A 182 -12.33 12.54 7.52
N LEU A 183 -11.83 11.76 8.47
CA LEU A 183 -12.27 10.37 8.66
C LEU A 183 -13.74 10.27 9.07
N ARG A 184 -14.22 11.15 9.95
CA ARG A 184 -15.66 11.24 10.26
C ARG A 184 -16.48 11.58 9.03
N GLY A 185 -16.00 12.49 8.20
CA GLY A 185 -16.64 12.85 6.94
C GLY A 185 -16.78 11.67 5.99
N CYS A 186 -15.84 10.72 5.98
CA CYS A 186 -15.89 9.52 5.15
C CYS A 186 -16.69 8.35 5.75
N PHE A 187 -17.02 8.37 7.05
CA PHE A 187 -17.73 7.27 7.72
C PHE A 187 -19.24 7.32 7.44
N ARG A 188 -19.86 6.17 7.17
CA ARG A 188 -21.26 6.06 6.74
C ARG A 188 -22.10 5.30 7.76
N ASP A 189 -23.42 5.46 7.64
CA ASP A 189 -24.40 4.84 8.55
C ASP A 189 -24.42 3.30 8.46
N ASP A 190 -23.94 2.75 7.36
CA ASP A 190 -23.70 1.30 7.17
C ASP A 190 -22.42 0.80 7.86
N ALA A 191 -21.76 1.67 8.65
CA ALA A 191 -20.49 1.44 9.32
C ALA A 191 -19.29 1.17 8.39
N LEU A 192 -19.43 1.52 7.11
CA LEU A 192 -18.34 1.50 6.14
C LEU A 192 -17.74 2.89 5.97
N PHE A 193 -16.53 2.94 5.39
CA PHE A 193 -15.96 4.19 4.91
C PHE A 193 -16.15 4.33 3.40
N ALA A 194 -16.42 5.56 2.97
CA ALA A 194 -16.48 5.98 1.58
C ALA A 194 -15.14 6.61 1.12
N ALA A 195 -14.98 6.74 -0.20
CA ALA A 195 -13.77 7.28 -0.83
C ALA A 195 -13.44 8.71 -0.38
N THR A 196 -14.46 9.56 -0.34
CA THR A 196 -14.38 10.96 0.06
C THR A 196 -15.57 11.31 0.96
N PRO A 197 -15.55 12.47 1.64
CA PRO A 197 -16.70 12.94 2.40
C PRO A 197 -17.96 13.14 1.57
N SER A 198 -17.82 13.42 0.26
CA SER A 198 -18.93 13.61 -0.67
C SER A 198 -19.41 12.30 -1.32
N SER A 199 -18.66 11.20 -1.20
CA SER A 199 -19.10 9.90 -1.71
C SER A 199 -20.24 9.33 -0.86
N PRO A 200 -21.38 8.96 -1.48
CA PRO A 200 -22.58 8.53 -0.76
C PRO A 200 -22.49 7.10 -0.23
N VAL A 201 -21.64 6.26 -0.83
CA VAL A 201 -21.58 4.82 -0.56
C VAL A 201 -20.21 4.46 0.00
N GLY A 202 -20.21 3.71 1.11
CA GLY A 202 -19.02 3.08 1.62
C GLY A 202 -18.75 1.73 0.95
N ASP A 203 -17.50 1.29 0.97
CA ASP A 203 -17.15 -0.05 0.50
C ASP A 203 -16.06 -0.69 1.37
N LEU A 204 -15.76 -1.96 1.10
CA LEU A 204 -14.76 -2.73 1.85
C LEU A 204 -13.32 -2.23 1.62
N GLU A 205 -13.01 -1.70 0.43
CA GLU A 205 -11.68 -1.19 0.10
C GLU A 205 -11.40 0.08 0.92
N TYR A 206 -12.30 1.07 0.86
CA TYR A 206 -12.20 2.30 1.64
C TYR A 206 -12.36 2.07 3.13
N THR A 207 -13.14 1.08 3.57
CA THR A 207 -13.16 0.67 4.98
C THR A 207 -11.79 0.19 5.44
N THR A 208 -11.07 -0.56 4.60
CA THR A 208 -9.70 -0.97 4.90
C THR A 208 -8.77 0.24 5.04
N TYR A 209 -8.90 1.24 4.16
CA TYR A 209 -8.13 2.48 4.26
C TYR A 209 -8.51 3.33 5.48
N GLY A 210 -9.79 3.39 5.87
CA GLY A 210 -10.25 4.07 7.08
C GLY A 210 -9.63 3.46 8.33
N LEU A 211 -9.65 2.13 8.45
CA LEU A 211 -9.01 1.40 9.55
C LEU A 211 -7.49 1.62 9.58
N LEU A 212 -6.82 1.63 8.42
CA LEU A 212 -5.40 1.94 8.31
C LEU A 212 -5.11 3.36 8.82
N ALA A 213 -5.88 4.35 8.37
CA ALA A 213 -5.69 5.76 8.74
C ALA A 213 -5.83 5.98 10.25
N MET A 214 -6.81 5.32 10.89
CA MET A 214 -7.03 5.36 12.34
C MET A 214 -5.91 4.71 13.17
N GLY A 215 -4.95 4.02 12.54
CA GLY A 215 -3.90 3.27 13.23
C GLY A 215 -4.39 1.90 13.73
N GLY A 216 -5.51 1.40 13.19
CA GLY A 216 -6.01 0.06 13.48
C GLY A 216 -5.21 -1.05 12.80
N MET A 217 -4.24 -0.71 11.95
CA MET A 217 -3.32 -1.66 11.31
C MET A 217 -1.86 -1.28 11.61
N PRO A 218 -1.02 -2.24 12.04
CA PRO A 218 0.36 -2.02 12.47
C PRO A 218 1.32 -1.62 11.33
#